data_AF-A0A9X6NCA6-F1
#
_entry.id   AF-A0A9X6NCA6-F1
#
_cell.length_a   1.000
_cell.length_b   1.000
_cell.length_c   1.000
_cell.angle_alpha   90.00
_cell.angle_beta   90.00
_cell.angle_gamma   90.00
#
_symmetry.space_group_name_H-M   'P 1'
#
loop_
_entity.id
_entity.type
_entity.pdbx_description
1 polymer ?
#
loop_
_entity_poly.entity_id
_entity_poly.type
_entity_poly.pdbx_seq_one_letter_code
_entity_poly.pdbx_strand_id
1 'polypeptide(L)'
;MDLIGIYNLIETEFKVIKGEKDIIYVAPVSGEDYPEAIVKLTFNEVNNQYELFEVVRGKEYKVDVFSDKYKSAVALYIFSKSKLEVRKYDENIQNEIKNATSLSIIQKIFKTFLDEQYYSFYALKPDRIILEKSTNDRYNVLFLGKGDSKIYIDKSRKLNSAAVVLYNFSFKISQFYDLINMIGVKTDSDFMETLKELYLLG
;
A
#
# COMPACT_ATOMS: atom_id res chain seq x y z
N MET A 1 9.83 8.85 14.33
CA MET A 1 11.17 8.23 14.20
C MET A 1 12.05 9.11 13.35
N ASP A 2 13.36 9.17 13.62
CA ASP A 2 14.32 9.92 12.79
C ASP A 2 14.87 9.06 11.63
N LEU A 3 15.73 9.64 10.79
CA LEU A 3 16.27 8.96 9.62
C LEU A 3 17.05 7.67 9.98
N ILE A 4 17.83 7.70 11.06
CA ILE A 4 18.61 6.55 11.52
C ILE A 4 17.68 5.42 11.95
N GLY A 5 16.61 5.74 12.69
CA GLY A 5 15.61 4.77 13.08
C GLY A 5 14.94 4.09 11.89
N ILE A 6 14.62 4.84 10.82
CA ILE A 6 14.04 4.26 9.60
C ILE A 6 14.99 3.26 8.94
N TYR A 7 16.26 3.61 8.79
CA TYR A 7 17.24 2.68 8.21
C TYR A 7 17.42 1.43 9.07
N ASN A 8 17.47 1.58 10.40
CA ASN A 8 17.53 0.44 11.31
C ASN A 8 16.30 -0.47 11.17
N LEU A 9 15.10 0.12 10.98
CA LEU A 9 13.87 -0.63 10.77
C LEU A 9 13.93 -1.43 9.45
N ILE A 10 14.40 -0.81 8.36
CA ILE A 10 14.60 -1.48 7.08
C ILE A 10 15.60 -2.64 7.23
N GLU A 11 16.74 -2.42 7.87
CA GLU A 11 17.78 -3.45 8.09
C GLU A 11 17.30 -4.59 9.00
N THR A 12 16.32 -4.35 9.87
CA THR A 12 15.74 -5.37 10.77
C THR A 12 14.70 -6.23 10.06
N GLU A 13 13.87 -5.63 9.21
CA GLU A 13 12.72 -6.32 8.60
C GLU A 13 13.02 -6.88 7.20
N PHE A 14 14.09 -6.42 6.55
CA PHE A 14 14.44 -6.79 5.19
C PHE A 14 15.92 -7.11 5.02
N LYS A 15 16.24 -7.85 3.96
CA LYS A 15 17.63 -8.03 3.53
C LYS A 15 18.06 -6.77 2.77
N VAL A 16 18.93 -5.98 3.38
CA VAL A 16 19.53 -4.80 2.71
C VAL A 16 20.78 -5.22 1.96
N ILE A 17 20.78 -4.99 0.65
CA ILE A 17 21.95 -5.17 -0.21
C ILE A 17 22.49 -3.77 -0.49
N LYS A 18 23.58 -3.41 0.19
CA LYS A 18 24.25 -2.13 -0.06
C LYS A 18 24.94 -2.22 -1.43
N GLY A 19 24.51 -1.38 -2.37
CA GLY A 19 25.11 -1.28 -3.69
C GLY A 19 26.39 -0.43 -3.67
N GLU A 20 26.80 0.07 -4.84
CA GLU A 20 27.77 1.15 -4.92
C GLU A 20 27.25 2.42 -4.19
N LYS A 21 28.12 3.42 -4.04
CA LYS A 21 27.81 4.66 -3.28
C LYS A 21 26.42 5.18 -3.62
N ASP A 22 25.63 5.45 -2.57
CA ASP A 22 24.29 6.05 -2.63
C ASP A 22 23.15 5.18 -3.22
N ILE A 23 23.37 3.87 -3.32
CA ILE A 23 22.32 2.91 -3.72
C ILE A 23 21.98 1.97 -2.57
N ILE A 24 20.67 1.87 -2.27
CA ILE A 24 20.11 0.94 -1.30
C ILE A 24 19.16 -0.01 -2.03
N TYR A 25 19.44 -1.31 -1.98
CA TYR A 25 18.50 -2.34 -2.41
C TYR A 25 17.89 -3.03 -1.20
N VAL A 26 16.59 -3.29 -1.26
CA VAL A 26 15.81 -3.96 -0.23
C VAL A 26 15.17 -5.19 -0.84
N ALA A 27 15.43 -6.35 -0.24
CA ALA A 27 14.93 -7.65 -0.68
C ALA A 27 14.18 -8.36 0.47
N PRO A 28 13.30 -9.33 0.15
CA PRO A 28 12.67 -10.17 1.17
C PRO A 28 13.73 -10.92 2.02
N VAL A 29 13.42 -11.19 3.29
CA VAL A 29 14.29 -11.97 4.18
C VAL A 29 14.35 -13.45 3.77
N SER A 30 13.31 -13.96 3.13
CA SER A 30 13.21 -15.36 2.70
C SER A 30 14.17 -15.67 1.54
N GLY A 31 15.38 -16.08 1.89
CA GLY A 31 16.15 -17.23 1.37
C GLY A 31 16.51 -17.36 -0.12
N GLU A 32 15.87 -16.67 -1.06
CA GLU A 32 16.27 -16.76 -2.47
C GLU A 32 17.46 -15.86 -2.74
N ASP A 33 18.52 -16.42 -3.35
CA ASP A 33 19.67 -15.65 -3.82
C ASP A 33 19.27 -14.66 -4.93
N TYR A 34 18.14 -14.90 -5.59
CA TYR A 34 17.60 -14.11 -6.69
C TYR A 34 16.09 -13.88 -6.51
N PRO A 35 15.69 -13.00 -5.57
CA PRO A 35 14.28 -12.68 -5.39
C PRO A 35 13.67 -12.13 -6.68
N GLU A 36 12.43 -12.53 -6.97
CA GLU A 36 11.71 -12.08 -8.17
C GLU A 36 11.57 -10.55 -8.23
N ALA A 37 11.35 -9.92 -7.07
CA ALA A 37 11.22 -8.48 -6.91
C ALA A 37 12.09 -7.96 -5.77
N ILE A 38 12.74 -6.82 -6.00
CA ILE A 38 13.43 -6.00 -4.99
C ILE A 38 13.01 -4.54 -5.14
N VAL A 39 13.23 -3.76 -4.10
CA VAL A 39 13.04 -2.30 -4.14
C VAL A 39 14.40 -1.63 -4.11
N LYS A 40 14.59 -0.60 -4.94
CA LYS A 40 15.83 0.17 -5.03
C LYS A 40 15.56 1.64 -4.75
N LEU A 41 16.41 2.24 -3.92
CA LEU A 41 16.50 3.69 -3.77
C LEU A 41 17.90 4.13 -4.19
N THR A 42 17.98 5.13 -5.07
CA THR A 42 19.26 5.71 -5.52
C THR A 42 19.21 7.22 -5.41
N PHE A 43 20.34 7.84 -5.11
CA PHE A 43 20.49 9.28 -5.22
C PHE A 43 21.04 9.64 -6.60
N ASN A 44 20.37 10.57 -7.29
CA ASN A 44 20.80 11.15 -8.54
C ASN A 44 21.47 12.49 -8.26
N GLU A 45 22.80 12.53 -8.31
CA GLU A 45 23.59 13.73 -8.03
C GLU A 45 23.33 14.88 -9.01
N VAL A 46 23.01 14.57 -10.28
CA VAL A 46 22.78 15.58 -11.33
C VAL A 46 21.55 16.42 -11.01
N ASN A 47 20.48 15.76 -10.55
CA ASN A 47 19.20 16.40 -10.26
C ASN A 47 18.99 16.67 -8.76
N ASN A 48 19.93 16.25 -7.91
CA ASN A 48 19.84 16.32 -6.45
C ASN A 48 18.52 15.70 -5.91
N GLN A 49 18.20 14.51 -6.39
CA GLN A 49 16.93 13.82 -6.11
C GLN A 49 17.15 12.34 -5.79
N TYR A 50 16.34 11.81 -4.89
CA TYR A 50 16.23 10.38 -4.60
C TYR A 50 15.18 9.77 -5.52
N GLU A 51 15.54 8.68 -6.19
CA GLU A 51 14.67 7.96 -7.10
C GLU A 51 14.37 6.57 -6.54
N LEU A 52 13.08 6.26 -6.42
CA LEU A 52 12.58 4.98 -5.93
C LEU A 52 12.19 4.11 -7.13
N PHE A 53 12.61 2.85 -7.11
CA PHE A 53 12.35 1.88 -8.17
C PHE A 53 11.83 0.55 -7.61
N GLU A 54 10.93 -0.07 -8.37
CA GLU A 54 10.67 -1.49 -8.31
C GLU A 54 11.59 -2.19 -9.31
N VAL A 55 12.25 -3.27 -8.89
CA VAL A 55 13.11 -4.04 -9.78
C VAL A 55 12.57 -5.47 -9.85
N VAL A 56 12.03 -5.85 -11.01
CA VAL A 56 11.44 -7.17 -11.23
C VAL A 56 12.30 -7.93 -12.23
N ARG A 57 12.87 -9.06 -11.81
CA ARG A 57 13.74 -9.91 -12.64
C ARG A 57 14.82 -9.08 -13.37
N GLY A 58 15.44 -8.14 -12.65
CA GLY A 58 16.51 -7.25 -13.14
C GLY A 58 16.07 -6.05 -13.96
N LYS A 59 14.76 -5.86 -14.22
CA LYS A 59 14.23 -4.66 -14.91
C LYS A 59 13.79 -3.63 -13.91
N GLU A 60 14.29 -2.39 -14.04
CA GLU A 60 13.94 -1.28 -13.15
C GLU A 60 12.75 -0.48 -13.68
N TYR A 61 11.78 -0.23 -12.80
CA TYR A 61 10.60 0.59 -13.06
C TYR A 61 10.59 1.73 -12.04
N LYS A 62 10.67 2.96 -12.53
CA LYS A 62 10.66 4.15 -11.67
C LYS A 62 9.29 4.33 -11.05
N VAL A 63 9.24 4.39 -9.72
CA VAL A 63 8.01 4.47 -8.93
C VAL A 63 7.73 5.92 -8.53
N ASP A 64 8.73 6.60 -7.93
CA ASP A 64 8.57 7.97 -7.45
C ASP A 64 9.92 8.69 -7.28
N VAL A 65 9.88 9.99 -7.00
CA VAL A 65 11.04 10.87 -6.80
C VAL A 65 10.85 11.77 -5.59
N PHE A 66 11.91 11.93 -4.81
CA PHE A 66 11.91 12.73 -3.58
C PHE A 66 13.12 13.65 -3.54
N SER A 67 12.92 14.92 -3.15
CA SER A 67 14.01 15.86 -2.87
C SER A 67 14.55 15.73 -1.45
N ASP A 68 13.75 15.19 -0.53
CA ASP A 68 14.09 15.04 0.88
C ASP A 68 14.53 13.62 1.21
N LYS A 69 15.67 13.49 1.91
CA LYS A 69 16.28 12.21 2.27
C LYS A 69 15.45 11.42 3.28
N TYR A 70 14.78 12.10 4.21
CA TYR A 70 13.93 11.43 5.19
C TYR A 70 12.68 10.88 4.53
N LYS A 71 12.02 11.68 3.69
CA LYS A 71 10.86 11.24 2.90
C LYS A 71 11.21 10.07 1.99
N SER A 72 12.37 10.09 1.34
CA SER A 72 12.80 9.01 0.46
C SER A 72 13.06 7.70 1.22
N ALA A 73 13.65 7.77 2.42
CA ALA A 73 13.84 6.60 3.28
C ALA A 73 12.52 6.04 3.82
N VAL A 74 11.58 6.89 4.22
CA VAL A 74 10.24 6.45 4.66
C VAL A 74 9.47 5.82 3.49
N ALA A 75 9.52 6.42 2.29
CA ALA A 75 8.90 5.88 1.09
C ALA A 75 9.49 4.51 0.70
N LEU A 76 10.82 4.36 0.80
CA LEU A 76 11.50 3.08 0.62
C LEU A 76 10.93 2.02 1.56
N TYR A 77 10.87 2.30 2.87
CA TYR A 77 10.32 1.36 3.84
C TYR A 77 8.87 0.98 3.53
N ILE A 78 8.00 1.98 3.35
CA ILE A 78 6.56 1.77 3.10
C ILE A 78 6.32 0.97 1.82
N PHE A 79 7.04 1.29 0.74
CA PHE A 79 6.91 0.57 -0.52
C PHE A 79 7.48 -0.86 -0.42
N SER A 80 8.59 -1.06 0.29
CA SER A 80 9.11 -2.40 0.60
C SER A 80 8.11 -3.24 1.40
N LYS A 81 7.42 -2.65 2.40
CA LYS A 81 6.32 -3.32 3.10
C LYS A 81 5.18 -3.68 2.17
N SER A 82 4.84 -2.84 1.19
CA SER A 82 3.85 -3.19 0.17
C SER A 82 4.28 -4.39 -0.68
N LYS A 83 5.47 -4.31 -1.27
CA LYS A 83 5.93 -5.22 -2.32
C LYS A 83 6.43 -6.56 -1.81
N LEU A 84 7.17 -6.55 -0.70
CA LEU A 84 8.01 -7.68 -0.30
C LEU A 84 7.38 -8.51 0.82
N GLU A 85 6.38 -8.00 1.53
CA GLU A 85 5.67 -8.75 2.55
C GLU A 85 4.54 -9.60 1.96
N VAL A 86 4.58 -10.90 2.26
CA VAL A 86 3.49 -11.82 1.93
C VAL A 86 2.31 -11.54 2.86
N ARG A 87 1.28 -10.87 2.34
CA ARG A 87 0.02 -10.67 3.06
C ARG A 87 -0.84 -11.92 2.99
N LYS A 88 -1.23 -12.42 4.16
CA LYS A 88 -2.27 -13.44 4.29
C LYS A 88 -3.58 -12.75 4.65
N TYR A 89 -4.53 -12.77 3.73
CA TYR A 89 -5.89 -12.36 4.01
C TYR A 89 -6.66 -13.55 4.60
N ASP A 90 -7.65 -13.27 5.43
CA ASP A 90 -8.50 -14.31 6.00
C ASP A 90 -9.41 -14.93 4.93
N GLU A 91 -9.06 -16.14 4.48
CA GLU A 91 -9.79 -16.87 3.46
C GLU A 91 -11.22 -17.21 3.90
N ASN A 92 -11.47 -17.42 5.20
CA ASN A 92 -12.81 -17.71 5.71
C ASN A 92 -13.71 -16.49 5.52
N ILE A 93 -13.23 -15.31 5.91
CA ILE A 93 -13.99 -14.07 5.74
C ILE A 93 -14.22 -13.77 4.26
N GLN A 94 -13.20 -13.97 3.41
CA GLN A 94 -13.39 -13.83 1.96
C GLN A 94 -14.45 -14.79 1.42
N ASN A 95 -14.49 -16.03 1.88
CA ASN A 95 -15.47 -17.01 1.46
C ASN A 95 -16.88 -16.65 1.96
N GLU A 96 -17.02 -16.16 3.19
CA GLU A 96 -18.28 -15.62 3.70
C GLU A 96 -18.81 -14.47 2.84
N ILE A 97 -17.93 -13.52 2.45
CA ILE A 97 -18.31 -12.42 1.56
C ILE A 97 -18.69 -12.92 0.17
N LYS A 98 -17.93 -13.87 -0.41
CA LYS A 98 -18.22 -14.46 -1.73
C LYS A 98 -19.59 -15.14 -1.74
N ASN A 99 -19.95 -15.81 -0.66
CA ASN A 99 -21.19 -16.59 -0.54
C ASN A 99 -22.37 -15.80 0.02
N ALA A 100 -22.17 -14.54 0.43
CA ALA A 100 -23.24 -13.70 0.96
C ALA A 100 -24.37 -13.49 -0.07
N THR A 101 -25.61 -13.67 0.36
CA THR A 101 -26.79 -13.58 -0.51
C THR A 101 -27.34 -12.16 -0.67
N SER A 102 -26.84 -11.20 0.12
CA SER A 102 -27.27 -9.80 0.04
C SER A 102 -26.21 -8.82 0.52
N LEU A 103 -26.34 -7.55 0.10
CA LEU A 103 -25.51 -6.45 0.59
C LEU A 103 -25.58 -6.32 2.12
N SER A 104 -26.75 -6.54 2.72
CA SER A 104 -26.92 -6.42 4.16
C SER A 104 -26.07 -7.42 4.95
N ILE A 105 -25.88 -8.63 4.42
CA ILE A 105 -25.01 -9.66 5.02
C ILE A 105 -23.55 -9.22 4.86
N ILE A 106 -23.15 -8.74 3.69
CA ILE A 106 -21.80 -8.20 3.46
C ILE A 106 -21.48 -7.08 4.45
N GLN A 107 -22.40 -6.12 4.62
CA GLN A 107 -22.21 -5.02 5.57
C GLN A 107 -22.06 -5.49 7.02
N LYS A 108 -22.80 -6.54 7.43
CA LYS A 108 -22.64 -7.14 8.76
C LYS A 108 -21.28 -7.81 8.94
N ILE A 109 -20.79 -8.54 7.93
CA ILE A 109 -19.45 -9.14 7.95
C ILE A 109 -18.41 -8.03 8.17
N PHE A 110 -18.47 -6.96 7.39
CA PHE A 110 -17.55 -5.83 7.52
C PHE A 110 -17.55 -5.23 8.93
N LYS A 111 -18.73 -4.94 9.49
CA LYS A 111 -18.85 -4.39 10.87
C LYS A 111 -18.32 -5.33 11.95
N THR A 112 -18.27 -6.64 11.68
CA THR A 112 -17.81 -7.64 12.64
C THR A 112 -16.28 -7.71 12.66
N PHE A 113 -15.63 -7.52 11.52
CA PHE A 113 -14.19 -7.79 11.36
C PHE A 113 -13.33 -6.56 11.06
N LEU A 114 -13.94 -5.43 10.72
CA LEU A 114 -13.22 -4.19 10.38
C LEU A 114 -13.86 -2.98 11.05
N ASP A 115 -13.01 -2.01 11.39
CA ASP A 115 -13.47 -0.70 11.83
C ASP A 115 -14.07 0.08 10.65
N GLU A 116 -15.24 0.68 10.88
CA GLU A 116 -15.96 1.52 9.91
C GLU A 116 -15.14 2.74 9.45
N GLN A 117 -14.06 3.09 10.13
CA GLN A 117 -13.18 4.17 9.71
C GLN A 117 -12.35 3.86 8.46
N TYR A 118 -12.17 2.58 8.08
CA TYR A 118 -11.31 2.17 6.96
C TYR A 118 -12.05 1.85 5.67
N TYR A 119 -13.39 1.79 5.72
CA TYR A 119 -14.20 1.49 4.55
C TYR A 119 -15.41 2.40 4.43
N SER A 120 -15.98 2.40 3.23
CA SER A 120 -17.21 3.10 2.93
C SER A 120 -18.01 2.39 1.84
N PHE A 121 -19.30 2.20 2.11
CA PHE A 121 -20.25 1.79 1.08
C PHE A 121 -20.89 3.05 0.48
N TYR A 122 -20.61 3.30 -0.79
CA TYR A 122 -21.21 4.34 -1.65
C TYR A 122 -20.92 5.80 -1.29
N ALA A 123 -20.48 6.11 -0.07
CA ALA A 123 -20.08 7.45 0.30
C ALA A 123 -18.60 7.70 -0.01
N LEU A 124 -18.31 8.77 -0.74
CA LEU A 124 -16.95 9.25 -0.95
C LEU A 124 -16.47 9.91 0.35
N LYS A 125 -15.59 9.24 1.06
CA LYS A 125 -15.01 9.72 2.31
C LYS A 125 -13.49 9.53 2.25
N PRO A 126 -12.69 10.51 2.70
CA PRO A 126 -11.25 10.35 2.74
C PRO A 126 -10.84 9.20 3.66
N ASP A 127 -9.60 8.75 3.48
CA ASP A 127 -8.92 7.76 4.34
C ASP A 127 -9.61 6.40 4.44
N ARG A 128 -10.43 6.07 3.43
CA ARG A 128 -11.21 4.84 3.35
C ARG A 128 -11.10 4.22 1.97
N ILE A 129 -11.29 2.90 1.93
CA ILE A 129 -11.59 2.21 0.69
C ILE A 129 -13.10 2.26 0.46
N ILE A 130 -13.47 2.62 -0.76
CA ILE A 130 -14.85 2.96 -1.11
C ILE A 130 -15.34 1.96 -2.14
N LEU A 131 -16.53 1.40 -1.87
CA LEU A 131 -17.32 0.70 -2.86
C LEU A 131 -18.24 1.70 -3.56
N GLU A 132 -18.00 1.94 -4.84
CA GLU A 132 -18.80 2.85 -5.67
C GLU A 132 -19.74 2.05 -6.57
N LYS A 133 -21.02 2.46 -6.67
CA LYS A 133 -21.94 1.91 -7.67
C LYS A 133 -21.59 2.44 -9.06
N SER A 134 -21.55 1.52 -10.02
CA SER A 134 -21.41 1.78 -11.44
C SER A 134 -22.70 1.38 -12.18
N THR A 135 -22.68 1.42 -13.50
CA THR A 135 -23.79 0.98 -14.35
C THR A 135 -23.95 -0.55 -14.35
N ASN A 136 -25.12 -1.04 -14.75
CA ASN A 136 -25.39 -2.48 -14.95
C ASN A 136 -25.12 -3.36 -13.71
N ASP A 137 -25.50 -2.89 -12.52
CA ASP A 137 -25.27 -3.57 -11.23
C ASP A 137 -23.80 -3.97 -11.00
N ARG A 138 -22.89 -3.14 -11.52
CA ARG A 138 -21.45 -3.26 -11.29
C ARG A 138 -20.96 -2.26 -10.25
N TYR A 139 -19.81 -2.57 -9.70
CA TYR A 139 -19.21 -1.82 -8.62
C TYR A 139 -17.72 -1.59 -8.90
N ASN A 140 -17.25 -0.40 -8.52
CA ASN A 140 -15.85 -0.05 -8.52
C ASN A 140 -15.35 -0.06 -7.07
N VAL A 141 -14.05 -0.30 -6.90
CA VAL A 141 -13.35 -0.16 -5.62
C VAL A 141 -12.28 0.91 -5.81
N LEU A 142 -12.28 1.93 -4.96
CA LEU A 142 -11.41 3.09 -5.09
C LEU A 142 -11.07 3.68 -3.72
N PHE A 143 -10.11 4.60 -3.68
CA PHE A 143 -9.91 5.52 -2.57
C PHE A 143 -9.74 6.94 -3.12
N LEU A 144 -9.81 7.92 -2.22
CA LEU A 144 -9.53 9.32 -2.55
C LEU A 144 -8.03 9.57 -2.31
N GLY A 145 -7.33 10.00 -3.36
CA GLY A 145 -5.95 10.47 -3.32
C GLY A 145 -5.86 11.99 -3.21
N LYS A 146 -4.74 12.55 -3.64
CA LYS A 146 -4.49 14.01 -3.59
C LYS A 146 -5.61 14.82 -4.24
N GLY A 147 -6.05 15.87 -3.56
CA GLY A 147 -7.12 16.76 -4.04
C GLY A 147 -8.45 16.04 -4.29
N ASP A 148 -8.76 15.00 -3.51
CA ASP A 148 -9.95 14.15 -3.64
C ASP A 148 -10.06 13.43 -5.00
N SER A 149 -8.94 13.24 -5.69
CA SER A 149 -8.90 12.48 -6.94
C SER A 149 -9.27 11.01 -6.71
N LYS A 150 -10.10 10.46 -7.59
CA LYS A 150 -10.51 9.05 -7.49
C LYS A 150 -9.42 8.15 -8.04
N ILE A 151 -8.83 7.34 -7.17
CA ILE A 151 -7.84 6.33 -7.54
C ILE A 151 -8.50 4.96 -7.50
N TYR A 152 -8.68 4.37 -8.68
CA TYR A 152 -9.38 3.10 -8.83
C TYR A 152 -8.44 1.92 -8.58
N ILE A 153 -8.77 1.12 -7.58
CA ILE A 153 -8.16 -0.18 -7.31
C ILE A 153 -8.70 -1.20 -8.31
N ASP A 154 -10.01 -1.19 -8.52
CA ASP A 154 -10.68 -2.13 -9.42
C ASP A 154 -11.99 -1.58 -9.96
N LYS A 155 -12.43 -2.07 -11.12
CA LYS A 155 -13.57 -1.53 -11.86
C LYS A 155 -14.52 -2.62 -12.34
N SER A 156 -15.80 -2.28 -12.43
CA SER A 156 -16.83 -3.07 -13.12
C SER A 156 -17.05 -4.51 -12.57
N ARG A 157 -16.90 -4.69 -11.26
CA ARG A 157 -17.08 -6.00 -10.61
C ARG A 157 -18.51 -6.26 -10.18
N LYS A 158 -18.90 -7.54 -10.10
CA LYS A 158 -20.13 -7.95 -9.39
C LYS A 158 -19.98 -7.66 -7.90
N LEU A 159 -21.09 -7.41 -7.20
CA LEU A 159 -21.10 -7.00 -5.79
C LEU A 159 -20.16 -7.81 -4.89
N ASN A 160 -20.33 -9.14 -4.80
CA ASN A 160 -19.56 -9.96 -3.89
C ASN A 160 -18.06 -9.95 -4.23
N SER A 161 -17.72 -9.94 -5.53
CA SER A 161 -16.32 -9.85 -5.96
C SER A 161 -15.71 -8.49 -5.63
N ALA A 162 -16.47 -7.40 -5.83
CA ALA A 162 -16.05 -6.05 -5.43
C ALA A 162 -15.90 -5.95 -3.91
N ALA A 163 -16.79 -6.58 -3.14
CA ALA A 163 -16.76 -6.59 -1.68
C ALA A 163 -15.53 -7.34 -1.13
N VAL A 164 -15.07 -8.42 -1.79
CA VAL A 164 -13.80 -9.08 -1.42
C VAL A 164 -12.62 -8.12 -1.62
N VAL A 165 -12.58 -7.41 -2.75
CA VAL A 165 -11.53 -6.42 -3.02
C VAL A 165 -11.59 -5.28 -2.00
N LEU A 166 -12.79 -4.75 -1.74
CA LEU A 166 -13.04 -3.76 -0.70
C LEU A 166 -12.50 -4.23 0.65
N TYR A 167 -12.79 -5.46 1.06
CA TYR A 167 -12.37 -6.02 2.35
C TYR A 167 -10.84 -6.08 2.44
N ASN A 168 -10.20 -6.68 1.44
CA ASN A 168 -8.75 -6.84 1.41
C ASN A 168 -8.04 -5.50 1.48
N PHE A 169 -8.50 -4.51 0.72
CA PHE A 169 -7.90 -3.17 0.74
C PHE A 169 -8.26 -2.38 2.00
N SER A 170 -9.42 -2.62 2.62
CA SER A 170 -9.80 -1.98 3.90
C SER A 170 -8.96 -2.52 5.05
N PHE A 171 -8.63 -3.81 5.01
CA PHE A 171 -7.62 -4.38 5.89
C PHE A 171 -6.23 -3.80 5.59
N LYS A 172 -5.84 -3.73 4.31
CA LYS A 172 -4.55 -3.16 3.90
C LYS A 172 -4.37 -1.70 4.35
N ILE A 173 -5.39 -0.86 4.23
CA ILE A 173 -5.31 0.54 4.68
C ILE A 173 -5.25 0.66 6.21
N SER A 174 -5.87 -0.27 6.97
CA SER A 174 -5.70 -0.29 8.43
C SER A 174 -4.24 -0.54 8.82
N GLN A 175 -3.59 -1.52 8.17
CA GLN A 175 -2.17 -1.82 8.37
C GLN A 175 -1.27 -0.64 7.99
N PHE A 176 -1.64 0.10 6.95
CA PHE A 176 -0.93 1.34 6.58
C PHE A 176 -0.94 2.34 7.75
N TYR A 177 -2.10 2.62 8.32
CA TYR A 177 -2.20 3.58 9.43
C TYR A 177 -1.49 3.09 10.69
N ASP A 178 -1.53 1.79 10.98
CA ASP A 178 -0.75 1.20 12.07
C ASP A 178 0.76 1.42 11.86
N LEU A 179 1.26 1.21 10.64
CA LEU A 179 2.67 1.45 10.29
C LEU A 179 3.03 2.93 10.43
N ILE A 180 2.20 3.84 9.92
CA ILE A 180 2.46 5.29 10.02
C ILE A 180 2.51 5.73 11.49
N ASN A 181 1.59 5.24 12.31
CA ASN A 181 1.53 5.53 13.74
C ASN A 181 2.77 4.97 14.47
N MET A 182 3.18 3.74 14.15
CA MET A 182 4.38 3.10 14.71
C MET A 182 5.65 3.89 14.38
N ILE A 183 5.81 4.30 13.12
CA ILE A 183 6.96 5.09 12.69
C ILE A 183 6.91 6.49 13.30
N GLY A 184 5.72 7.04 13.55
CA GLY A 184 5.54 8.43 13.99
C GLY A 184 6.10 9.39 12.95
N VAL A 185 5.64 9.25 11.70
CA VAL A 185 6.10 10.05 10.56
C VAL A 185 5.75 11.52 10.80
N LYS A 186 6.74 12.42 10.76
CA LYS A 186 6.49 13.88 10.74
C LYS A 186 6.12 14.26 9.33
N THR A 187 4.84 14.49 9.07
CA THR A 187 4.31 14.35 7.73
C THR A 187 3.37 15.51 7.40
N ASP A 188 3.48 16.05 6.18
CA ASP A 188 2.46 16.91 5.58
C ASP A 188 1.44 16.05 4.83
N SER A 189 0.25 16.61 4.58
CA SER A 189 -0.86 15.89 3.95
C SER A 189 -0.48 15.28 2.60
N ASP A 190 0.32 15.99 1.79
CA ASP A 190 0.67 15.54 0.46
C ASP A 190 1.60 14.34 0.49
N PHE A 191 2.53 14.32 1.44
CA PHE A 191 3.40 13.17 1.62
C PHE A 191 2.65 11.96 2.19
N MET A 192 1.67 12.17 3.08
CA MET A 192 0.78 11.09 3.55
C MET A 192 0.03 10.41 2.42
N GLU A 193 -0.51 11.18 1.48
CA GLU A 193 -1.19 10.65 0.30
C GLU A 193 -0.24 9.84 -0.58
N THR A 194 0.99 10.34 -0.82
CA THR A 194 2.02 9.58 -1.55
C THR A 194 2.31 8.24 -0.88
N LEU A 195 2.52 8.23 0.45
CA LEU A 195 2.78 6.99 1.19
C LEU A 195 1.60 6.01 1.12
N LYS A 196 0.37 6.52 1.19
CA LYS A 196 -0.85 5.71 1.08
C LYS A 196 -0.95 5.07 -0.30
N GLU A 197 -0.69 5.82 -1.37
CA GLU A 197 -0.67 5.29 -2.74
C GLU A 197 0.41 4.21 -2.91
N LEU A 198 1.64 4.48 -2.47
CA LEU A 198 2.75 3.50 -2.50
C LEU A 198 2.39 2.22 -1.74
N TYR A 199 1.77 2.36 -0.57
CA TYR A 199 1.41 1.20 0.25
C TYR A 199 0.26 0.40 -0.36
N LEU A 200 -0.78 1.06 -0.87
CA LEU A 200 -1.96 0.36 -1.38
C LEU A 200 -1.72 -0.25 -2.76
N LEU A 201 -1.02 0.44 -3.66
CA LEU A 201 -0.88 0.08 -5.06
C LEU A 201 0.48 -0.52 -5.44
N GLY A 202 1.42 -0.58 -4.49
CA GLY A 202 2.70 -1.26 -4.69
C GLY A 202 2.58 -2.77 -4.62
#